data_AF-A0A966N6N8-F1
#
_entry.id   AF-A0A966N6N8-F1
#
_cell.length_a   1.000
_cell.length_b   1.000
_cell.length_c   1.000
_cell.angle_alpha   90.00
_cell.angle_beta   90.00
_cell.angle_gamma   90.00
#
_symmetry.space_group_name_H-M   'P 1'
#
loop_
_entity.id
_entity.type
_entity.pdbx_description
1 polymer ?
#
loop_
_entity_poly.entity_id
_entity_poly.type
_entity_poly.pdbx_seq_one_letter_code
_entity_poly.pdbx_strand_id
1 'polypeptide(L)'
;VRTTFDGKSFDGIANMGIRPTVGGSNPVLEVHLFNFDQEIYSKRLTVQFVNKIREEKKFENLDMLKSQIQKDITTAKNLLK
;
A
#
# COMPACT_ATOMS: atom_id res chain seq x y z
N VAL A 1 -5.43 1.11 4.43
CA VAL A 1 -4.61 1.61 5.56
C VAL A 1 -4.92 3.08 5.78
N ARG A 2 -4.68 3.58 6.98
CA ARG A 2 -4.68 5.02 7.28
C ARG A 2 -3.28 5.43 7.70
N THR A 3 -2.75 6.47 7.10
CA THR A 3 -1.38 6.92 7.32
C THR A 3 -1.40 8.34 7.86
N THR A 4 -0.67 8.59 8.95
CA THR A 4 -0.49 9.92 9.50
C THR A 4 0.89 10.45 9.15
N PHE A 5 0.94 11.65 8.57
CA PHE A 5 2.16 12.38 8.22
C PHE A 5 1.95 13.87 8.48
N ASP A 6 2.87 14.51 9.22
CA ASP A 6 2.81 15.92 9.61
C ASP A 6 1.43 16.36 10.17
N GLY A 7 0.87 15.52 11.05
CA GLY A 7 -0.43 15.77 11.69
C GLY A 7 -1.65 15.60 10.79
N LYS A 8 -1.46 15.26 9.51
CA LYS A 8 -2.54 14.99 8.55
C LYS A 8 -2.70 13.48 8.35
N SER A 9 -3.94 13.06 8.13
CA SER A 9 -4.28 11.67 7.86
C SER A 9 -4.63 11.47 6.39
N PHE A 10 -4.08 10.43 5.81
CA PHE A 10 -4.28 10.03 4.42
C PHE A 10 -4.70 8.56 4.38
N ASP A 11 -5.75 8.27 3.64
CA ASP A 11 -6.16 6.89 3.37
C ASP A 11 -5.38 6.33 2.18
N GLY A 12 -5.25 5.01 2.12
CA GLY A 12 -4.49 4.36 1.07
C GLY A 12 -4.62 2.84 1.07
N ILE A 13 -3.89 2.22 0.15
CA ILE A 13 -3.64 0.77 0.16
C ILE A 13 -2.18 0.50 0.52
N ALA A 14 -1.93 -0.70 1.04
CA ALA A 14 -0.58 -1.15 1.31
C ALA A 14 -0.39 -2.59 0.80
N ASN A 15 0.80 -2.87 0.30
CA ASN A 15 1.30 -4.22 0.09
C ASN A 15 2.33 -4.52 1.20
N MET A 16 2.19 -5.68 1.83
CA MET A 16 3.13 -6.18 2.84
C MET A 16 3.60 -7.54 2.39
N GLY A 17 4.85 -7.61 1.90
CA GLY A 17 5.39 -8.79 1.23
C GLY A 17 6.85 -9.03 1.56
N ILE A 18 7.39 -10.17 1.14
CA ILE A 18 8.81 -10.51 1.34
C ILE A 18 9.54 -10.29 0.01
N ARG A 19 10.72 -9.66 0.03
CA ARG A 19 11.62 -9.57 -1.13
C ARG A 19 12.71 -10.64 -1.04
N PRO A 20 12.53 -11.84 -1.66
CA PRO A 20 13.54 -12.90 -1.61
C PRO A 20 14.79 -12.61 -2.45
N THR A 21 14.76 -11.63 -3.35
CA THR A 21 15.77 -11.44 -4.42
C THR A 21 17.08 -10.78 -3.99
N VAL A 22 17.31 -10.55 -2.70
CA VAL A 22 18.60 -9.99 -2.21
C VAL A 22 19.03 -10.65 -0.89
N GLY A 23 18.83 -11.96 -0.73
CA GLY A 23 19.27 -12.73 0.46
C GLY A 23 18.63 -12.32 1.79
N GLY A 24 17.65 -11.41 1.76
CA GLY A 24 16.93 -10.92 2.93
C GLY A 24 15.57 -11.59 3.11
N SER A 25 15.26 -11.97 4.34
CA SER A 25 13.93 -12.45 4.77
C SER A 25 13.03 -11.34 5.29
N ASN A 26 13.46 -10.08 5.14
CA ASN A 26 12.78 -8.95 5.75
C ASN A 26 11.50 -8.59 4.98
N PRO A 27 10.38 -8.40 5.69
CA PRO A 27 9.17 -7.92 5.08
C PRO A 27 9.34 -6.45 4.64
N VAL A 28 8.69 -6.11 3.54
CA VAL A 28 8.64 -4.76 2.97
C VAL A 28 7.19 -4.29 3.00
N LEU A 29 6.98 -3.10 3.53
CA LEU A 29 5.71 -2.41 3.51
C LEU A 29 5.75 -1.30 2.46
N GLU A 30 4.96 -1.45 1.40
CA GLU A 30 4.80 -0.46 0.34
C GLU A 30 3.40 0.16 0.46
N VAL A 31 3.31 1.49 0.61
CA VAL A 31 2.04 2.19 0.81
C VAL A 31 1.80 3.17 -0.34
N HIS A 32 0.60 3.11 -0.91
CA HIS A 32 0.10 4.08 -1.87
C HIS A 32 -0.97 4.95 -1.19
N LEU A 33 -0.63 6.21 -0.92
CA LEU A 33 -1.52 7.20 -0.33
C LEU A 33 -2.43 7.81 -1.40
N PHE A 34 -3.71 7.93 -1.10
CA PHE A 34 -4.66 8.58 -1.99
C PHE A 34 -4.56 10.10 -1.87
N ASN A 35 -4.74 10.80 -2.99
CA ASN A 35 -4.74 12.27 -3.06
C ASN A 35 -3.50 12.91 -2.41
N PHE A 36 -2.33 12.33 -2.68
CA PHE A 36 -1.05 12.76 -2.12
C PHE A 36 -0.06 13.04 -3.25
N ASP A 37 0.56 14.22 -3.25
CA ASP A 37 1.37 14.76 -4.35
C ASP A 37 2.73 15.33 -3.89
N GLN A 38 3.22 14.90 -2.73
CA GLN A 38 4.45 15.40 -2.12
C GLN A 38 5.56 14.35 -2.12
N GLU A 39 6.81 14.80 -2.22
CA GLU A 39 7.99 13.96 -2.00
C GLU A 39 8.36 13.95 -0.50
N ILE A 40 8.38 12.75 0.09
CA ILE A 40 8.60 12.56 1.53
C ILE A 40 9.71 11.56 1.83
N TYR A 41 10.70 11.46 0.95
CA TYR A 41 11.88 10.64 1.18
C TYR A 41 12.57 11.02 2.49
N SER A 42 13.07 10.01 3.21
CA SER A 42 13.71 10.16 4.53
C SER A 42 12.82 10.77 5.63
N LYS A 43 11.51 10.88 5.40
CA LYS A 43 10.53 11.29 6.42
C LYS A 43 9.95 10.07 7.14
N ARG A 44 9.47 10.30 8.37
CA ARG A 44 8.76 9.30 9.16
C ARG A 44 7.25 9.49 8.99
N LEU A 45 6.56 8.38 8.81
CA LEU A 45 5.11 8.30 8.73
C LEU A 45 4.62 7.15 9.62
N THR A 46 3.39 7.26 10.11
CA THR A 46 2.74 6.22 10.91
C THR A 46 1.68 5.54 10.06
N VAL A 47 1.76 4.23 9.86
CA VAL A 47 0.78 3.46 9.09
C VAL A 47 -0.07 2.60 10.04
N GLN A 48 -1.39 2.75 9.93
CA GLN A 48 -2.36 1.91 10.61
C GLN A 48 -3.01 0.95 9.60
N PHE A 49 -2.90 -0.36 9.86
CA PHE A 49 -3.68 -1.36 9.16
C PHE A 49 -5.14 -1.29 9.63
N VAL A 50 -6.07 -1.15 8.68
CA VAL A 50 -7.51 -1.00 8.96
C VAL A 50 -8.27 -2.27 8.57
N ASN A 51 -8.13 -2.69 7.31
CA ASN A 51 -8.68 -3.95 6.80
C ASN A 51 -7.69 -4.64 5.87
N LYS A 52 -7.66 -5.98 5.91
CA LYS A 52 -7.00 -6.82 4.91
C LYS A 52 -7.95 -7.07 3.76
N ILE A 53 -7.55 -6.72 2.53
CA ILE A 53 -8.41 -6.82 1.34
C ILE A 53 -8.18 -8.09 0.50
N ARG A 54 -6.98 -8.69 0.57
CA ARG A 54 -6.63 -9.97 -0.07
C ARG A 54 -5.27 -10.49 0.41
N GLU A 55 -4.95 -11.73 0.05
CA GLU A 55 -3.60 -12.28 0.13
C GLU A 55 -2.69 -11.75 -1.00
N GLU A 56 -1.38 -11.97 -0.86
CA GLU A 56 -0.41 -11.74 -1.92
C GLU A 56 -0.73 -12.61 -3.15
N LYS A 57 -0.50 -12.04 -4.33
CA LYS A 57 -0.80 -12.68 -5.61
C LYS A 57 0.31 -12.37 -6.60
N LYS A 58 0.83 -13.39 -7.26
CA LYS A 58 1.71 -13.24 -8.42
C LYS A 58 0.86 -12.92 -9.65
N PHE A 59 1.37 -12.05 -10.51
CA PHE A 59 0.74 -11.69 -11.77
C PHE A 59 1.66 -12.08 -12.91
N GLU A 60 1.08 -12.61 -13.98
CA GLU A 60 1.82 -13.05 -15.16
C GLU A 60 2.32 -11.88 -16.00
N ASN A 61 1.67 -10.71 -15.89
CA ASN A 61 2.05 -9.51 -16.61
C ASN A 61 1.65 -8.23 -15.85
N LEU A 62 2.17 -7.11 -16.35
CA LEU A 62 1.98 -5.79 -15.75
C LEU A 62 0.51 -5.31 -15.81
N ASP A 63 -0.22 -5.64 -16.86
CA ASP A 63 -1.60 -5.18 -17.03
C ASP A 63 -2.56 -5.84 -16.02
N MET A 64 -2.35 -7.12 -15.73
CA MET A 64 -3.07 -7.82 -14.67
C MET A 64 -2.78 -7.22 -13.29
N LEU A 65 -1.52 -6.87 -13.01
CA LEU A 65 -1.14 -6.20 -11.77
C LEU A 65 -1.84 -4.84 -11.65
N LYS A 66 -1.78 -4.00 -12.70
CA LYS A 66 -2.44 -2.69 -12.74
C LYS A 66 -3.95 -2.82 -12.52
N SER A 67 -4.60 -3.75 -13.22
CA SER A 67 -6.03 -4.01 -13.07
C SER A 67 -6.39 -4.41 -11.64
N GLN A 68 -5.59 -5.27 -11.01
CA GLN A 68 -5.83 -5.65 -9.61
C GLN A 68 -5.64 -4.47 -8.66
N ILE A 69 -4.61 -3.65 -8.84
CA ILE A 69 -4.39 -2.45 -8.00
C ILE A 69 -5.61 -1.52 -8.08
N GLN A 70 -6.20 -1.29 -9.26
CA GLN A 70 -7.41 -0.46 -9.38
C GLN A 70 -8.61 -1.04 -8.62
N LYS A 71 -8.78 -2.37 -8.63
CA LYS A 71 -9.81 -3.06 -7.84
C LYS A 71 -9.54 -2.89 -6.34
N ASP A 72 -8.29 -3.06 -5.93
CA ASP A 72 -7.84 -2.91 -4.54
C ASP A 72 -8.11 -1.48 -4.02
N ILE A 73 -7.82 -0.45 -4.84
CA ILE A 73 -8.13 0.96 -4.53
C ILE A 73 -9.63 1.16 -4.36
N THR A 74 -10.44 0.62 -5.28
CA THR A 74 -11.90 0.74 -5.22
C THR A 74 -12.46 0.09 -3.96
N THR A 75 -12.03 -1.13 -3.64
CA THR A 75 -12.42 -1.82 -2.41
C THR A 75 -12.00 -1.05 -1.17
N ALA A 76 -10.76 -0.55 -1.11
CA ALA A 76 -10.27 0.23 0.02
C ALA A 76 -11.07 1.52 0.24
N LYS A 77 -11.40 2.26 -0.84
CA LYS A 77 -12.25 3.45 -0.76
C LYS A 77 -13.66 3.16 -0.22
N ASN A 78 -14.20 1.96 -0.49
CA ASN A 78 -15.48 1.55 0.07
C ASN A 78 -15.40 1.18 1.55
N LEU A 79 -14.28 0.61 2.01
CA LEU A 79 -14.07 0.20 3.39
C LEU A 79 -13.63 1.34 4.32
N LEU A 80 -12.96 2.36 3.80
CA LEU A 80 -12.38 3.47 4.58
C LEU A 80 -13.31 4.69 4.70
N LYS A 81 -14.59 4.53 4.35
CA LYS A 81 -15.61 5.59 4.50
C LYS A 81 -15.75 6.06 5.94
#